data_AF-A0A2W5EFM7-F1
#
_entry.id   AF-A0A2W5EFM7-F1
#
_cell.length_a   1.000
_cell.length_b   1.000
_cell.length_c   1.000
_cell.angle_alpha   90.00
_cell.angle_beta   90.00
_cell.angle_gamma   90.00
#
_symmetry.space_group_name_H-M   'P 1'
#
loop_
_entity.id
_entity.type
_entity.pdbx_description
1 polymer ?
#
loop_
_entity_poly.entity_id
_entity_poly.type
_entity_poly.pdbx_seq_one_letter_code
_entity_poly.pdbx_strand_id
1 'polypeptide(L)'
;NGFEQADNQNTQSQNFASIPQQKERKSGIPIFLKVIGYILLGLIVTPILLSLFCVGIGFMAVLPATDFVLKSGWENVLAWGTILFFIWVPIIAIILWFFRLITNSKKGSGAIRGSFIGLWIIGWICFFGLFSFVGKDFSSSAYTTPSSFDYKDKNVKTMVVTAHQKDEYSNWDDQEDFNDFLRYFGNDSIKIPNVALRIETSKDNNYHVESVAYSNGSTKEEATTLASKIVYSLDQKDSLLFIPTDFFINRSDKFRNQRIMIKIFVPIGKQIIVKGNTHINNNININIGPAGIHKNTWENSDNYWEADQLYVMTAEGLKPVELKKEDNVEEKNDTQKESSQNKNQTDDEDKDDNTDESTTLVKKAPSNNSSTSSNKKFTFFSVASLLLNKFFL
;
A
#
# COMPACT_ATOMS: atom_id res chain seq x y z
N ASN A 1 64.41 -69.15 -69.78
CA ASN A 1 64.83 -69.02 -68.37
C ASN A 1 63.56 -68.94 -67.55
N GLY A 2 62.99 -69.97 -66.95
CA GLY A 2 63.56 -71.19 -66.39
C GLY A 2 63.04 -71.29 -64.96
N PHE A 3 62.21 -72.31 -64.69
CA PHE A 3 61.80 -72.88 -63.37
C PHE A 3 61.00 -71.95 -62.42
N GLU A 4 59.98 -72.35 -61.66
CA GLU A 4 59.42 -73.64 -61.18
C GLU A 4 58.00 -73.30 -60.63
N GLN A 5 56.88 -73.91 -61.05
CA GLN A 5 56.23 -75.13 -60.51
C GLN A 5 56.30 -75.29 -58.98
N ALA A 6 55.28 -75.70 -58.24
CA ALA A 6 53.87 -76.01 -58.49
C ALA A 6 53.17 -76.20 -57.12
N ASP A 7 51.85 -75.99 -57.12
CA ASP A 7 50.78 -76.72 -56.41
C ASP A 7 51.12 -77.59 -55.19
N ASN A 8 50.33 -77.45 -54.11
CA ASN A 8 49.19 -78.37 -53.99
C ASN A 8 48.11 -77.97 -52.97
N GLN A 9 46.92 -78.46 -53.26
CA GLN A 9 45.64 -78.22 -52.62
C GLN A 9 45.49 -78.92 -51.26
N ASN A 10 44.68 -78.37 -50.35
CA ASN A 10 43.41 -79.01 -49.95
C ASN A 10 42.57 -78.14 -48.99
N THR A 11 41.40 -77.72 -49.48
CA THR A 11 40.06 -77.79 -48.89
C THR A 11 39.91 -77.85 -47.35
N GLN A 12 39.28 -76.83 -46.76
CA GLN A 12 37.97 -76.96 -46.07
C GLN A 12 37.55 -75.64 -45.40
N SER A 13 36.42 -75.11 -45.89
CA SER A 13 35.38 -74.35 -45.18
C SER A 13 35.61 -74.04 -43.70
N GLN A 14 35.86 -72.78 -43.38
CA GLN A 14 35.43 -72.16 -42.13
C GLN A 14 34.85 -70.78 -42.49
N ASN A 15 33.53 -70.68 -42.43
CA ASN A 15 32.78 -69.44 -42.49
C ASN A 15 33.31 -68.48 -41.42
N PHE A 16 34.14 -67.52 -41.79
CA PHE A 16 34.38 -66.36 -40.93
C PHE A 16 33.18 -65.43 -41.08
N ALA A 17 32.25 -65.62 -40.17
CA ALA A 17 31.09 -64.77 -39.95
C ALA A 17 31.49 -63.29 -40.06
N SER A 18 30.81 -62.57 -40.95
CA SER A 18 30.76 -61.12 -40.90
C SER A 18 30.36 -60.72 -39.48
N ILE A 19 31.24 -60.01 -38.77
CA ILE A 19 30.91 -59.37 -37.50
C ILE A 19 29.70 -58.48 -37.79
N PRO A 20 28.52 -58.73 -37.20
CA PRO A 20 27.41 -57.81 -37.37
C PRO A 20 27.85 -56.51 -36.73
N GLN A 21 27.92 -55.42 -37.50
CA GLN A 21 27.99 -54.09 -36.91
C GLN A 21 26.84 -53.99 -35.93
N GLN A 22 27.16 -53.96 -34.63
CA GLN A 22 26.18 -53.76 -33.58
C GLN A 22 25.53 -52.41 -33.86
N LYS A 23 24.32 -52.45 -34.40
CA LYS A 23 23.43 -51.31 -34.46
C LYS A 23 23.26 -50.85 -33.02
N GLU A 24 23.97 -49.80 -32.62
CA GLU A 24 23.83 -49.18 -31.30
C GLU A 24 22.34 -49.03 -31.03
N ARG A 25 21.81 -49.82 -30.09
CA ARG A 25 20.48 -49.59 -29.55
C ARG A 25 20.58 -48.26 -28.83
N LYS A 26 20.20 -47.16 -29.50
CA LYS A 26 19.99 -45.87 -28.86
C LYS A 26 19.12 -46.11 -27.65
N SER A 27 19.72 -46.11 -26.47
CA SER A 27 19.04 -46.45 -25.23
C SER A 27 17.88 -45.46 -25.04
N GLY A 28 16.72 -45.93 -24.57
CA GLY A 28 15.60 -45.04 -24.25
C GLY A 28 15.87 -44.13 -23.04
N ILE A 29 16.92 -44.46 -22.28
CA ILE A 29 17.39 -43.77 -21.07
C ILE A 29 17.68 -42.27 -21.31
N PRO A 30 18.45 -41.85 -22.33
CA PRO A 30 18.66 -40.44 -22.65
C PRO A 30 17.40 -39.68 -23.09
N ILE A 31 16.38 -40.36 -23.61
CA ILE A 31 15.11 -39.73 -23.99
C ILE A 31 14.26 -39.50 -22.74
N PHE A 32 14.16 -40.51 -21.87
CA PHE A 32 13.48 -40.43 -20.59
C PHE A 32 14.06 -39.35 -19.67
N LEU A 33 15.39 -39.25 -19.56
CA LEU A 33 16.07 -38.20 -18.79
C LEU A 33 15.79 -36.79 -19.32
N LYS A 34 15.67 -36.61 -20.65
CA LYS A 34 15.29 -35.31 -21.23
C LYS A 34 13.87 -34.91 -20.88
N VAL A 35 12.93 -35.86 -20.90
CA VAL A 35 11.53 -35.61 -20.53
C VAL A 35 11.43 -35.15 -19.08
N ILE A 36 12.12 -35.84 -18.16
CA ILE A 36 12.20 -35.42 -16.75
C ILE A 36 12.82 -34.02 -16.63
N GLY A 37 13.90 -33.75 -17.35
CA GLY A 37 14.54 -32.43 -17.37
C GLY A 37 13.59 -31.32 -17.82
N TYR A 38 12.75 -31.57 -18.83
CA TYR A 38 11.74 -30.60 -19.29
C TYR A 38 10.60 -30.40 -18.29
N ILE A 39 10.18 -31.44 -17.58
CA ILE A 39 9.16 -31.35 -16.54
C ILE A 39 9.67 -30.52 -15.35
N LEU A 40 10.88 -30.81 -14.87
CA LEU A 40 11.51 -30.04 -13.77
C LEU A 40 11.72 -28.57 -14.15
N LEU A 41 12.12 -28.32 -15.39
CA LEU A 41 12.27 -26.98 -15.90
C LEU A 41 10.93 -26.24 -15.97
N GLY A 42 9.88 -26.89 -16.47
CA GLY A 42 8.53 -26.33 -16.47
C GLY A 42 8.07 -25.98 -15.07
N LEU A 43 8.36 -26.84 -14.08
CA LEU A 43 8.04 -26.60 -12.67
C LEU A 43 8.73 -25.35 -12.09
N ILE A 44 9.93 -24.99 -12.56
CA ILE A 44 10.67 -23.80 -12.11
C ILE A 44 10.23 -22.54 -12.88
N VAL A 45 10.05 -22.65 -14.19
CA VAL A 45 9.75 -21.49 -15.05
C VAL A 45 8.31 -21.00 -14.88
N THR A 46 7.36 -21.92 -14.67
CA THR A 46 5.93 -21.59 -14.51
C THR A 46 5.65 -20.68 -13.31
N PRO A 47 6.15 -20.94 -12.08
CA PRO A 47 5.91 -20.04 -10.95
C PRO A 47 6.58 -18.68 -11.12
N ILE A 48 7.72 -18.60 -11.83
CA ILE A 48 8.38 -17.33 -12.13
C ILE A 48 7.51 -16.48 -13.08
N LEU A 49 6.97 -17.09 -14.13
CA LEU A 49 6.03 -16.43 -15.05
C LEU A 49 4.76 -15.99 -14.32
N LEU A 50 4.20 -16.86 -13.47
CA LEU A 50 3.00 -16.55 -12.71
C LEU A 50 3.24 -15.41 -11.71
N SER A 51 4.41 -15.39 -11.06
CA SER A 51 4.81 -14.30 -10.17
C SER A 51 4.93 -12.96 -10.92
N LEU A 52 5.61 -12.94 -12.07
CA LEU A 52 5.70 -11.73 -12.92
C LEU A 52 4.32 -11.25 -13.38
N PHE A 53 3.42 -12.17 -13.68
CA PHE A 53 2.05 -11.85 -14.07
C PHE A 53 1.24 -11.29 -12.88
N CYS A 54 1.36 -11.90 -11.70
CA CYS A 54 0.76 -11.40 -10.46
C CYS A 54 1.26 -10.00 -10.09
N VAL A 55 2.56 -9.72 -10.27
CA VAL A 55 3.13 -8.37 -10.08
C VAL A 55 2.51 -7.38 -11.07
N GLY A 56 2.34 -7.78 -12.34
CA GLY A 56 1.65 -6.95 -13.34
C GLY A 56 0.21 -6.65 -12.97
N ILE A 57 -0.55 -7.64 -12.49
CA ILE A 57 -1.92 -7.46 -12.01
C ILE A 57 -1.97 -6.60 -10.74
N GLY A 58 -1.06 -6.83 -9.79
CA GLY A 58 -0.95 -6.03 -8.58
C GLY A 58 -0.69 -4.56 -8.89
N PHE A 59 0.16 -4.27 -9.86
CA PHE A 59 0.35 -2.91 -10.35
C PHE A 59 -0.94 -2.33 -10.97
N MET A 60 -1.66 -3.14 -11.77
CA MET A 60 -2.96 -2.73 -12.33
C MET A 60 -4.00 -2.38 -11.24
N ALA A 61 -3.97 -3.07 -10.09
CA ALA A 61 -4.85 -2.79 -8.96
C ALA A 61 -4.54 -1.44 -8.28
N VAL A 62 -3.29 -0.98 -8.34
CA VAL A 62 -2.84 0.32 -7.80
C VAL A 62 -3.02 1.47 -8.81
N LEU A 63 -3.43 1.18 -10.06
CA LEU A 63 -3.61 2.22 -11.10
C LEU A 63 -4.49 3.40 -10.69
N PRO A 64 -5.63 3.23 -9.98
CA PRO A 64 -6.41 4.37 -9.53
C PRO A 64 -5.58 5.34 -8.67
N ALA A 65 -4.63 4.83 -7.88
CA ALA A 65 -3.72 5.65 -7.09
C ALA A 65 -2.63 6.33 -7.96
N THR A 66 -2.23 5.70 -9.08
CA THR A 66 -1.25 6.31 -10.00
C THR A 66 -1.76 7.61 -10.62
N ASP A 67 -3.07 7.75 -10.83
CA ASP A 67 -3.70 9.01 -11.29
C ASP A 67 -3.56 10.15 -10.29
N PHE A 68 -3.33 9.85 -9.01
CA PHE A 68 -3.09 10.87 -7.99
C PHE A 68 -1.61 11.10 -7.75
N VAL A 69 -0.70 10.20 -8.17
CA VAL A 69 0.74 10.34 -7.90
C VAL A 69 1.52 10.79 -9.13
N LEU A 70 1.29 10.19 -10.29
CA LEU A 70 2.08 10.42 -11.50
C LEU A 70 1.52 11.58 -12.32
N LYS A 71 2.40 12.45 -12.80
CA LYS A 71 2.08 13.47 -13.80
C LYS A 71 1.94 12.83 -15.19
N SER A 72 1.09 13.44 -16.02
CA SER A 72 1.04 13.13 -17.44
C SER A 72 2.38 13.47 -18.12
N GLY A 73 2.75 12.71 -19.15
CA GLY A 73 3.99 12.93 -19.90
C GLY A 73 5.07 11.92 -19.54
N TRP A 74 6.28 12.40 -19.22
CA TRP A 74 7.46 11.54 -19.04
C TRP A 74 7.32 10.56 -17.87
N GLU A 75 6.73 10.95 -16.75
CA GLU A 75 6.49 10.02 -15.62
C GLU A 75 5.62 8.84 -16.05
N ASN A 76 4.51 9.08 -16.76
CA ASN A 76 3.68 8.01 -17.31
C ASN A 76 4.42 7.15 -18.33
N VAL A 77 5.16 7.75 -19.27
CA VAL A 77 5.94 7.00 -20.28
C VAL A 77 6.99 6.11 -19.61
N LEU A 78 7.70 6.63 -18.61
CA LEU A 78 8.72 5.90 -17.87
C LEU A 78 8.10 4.76 -17.04
N ALA A 79 6.96 5.00 -16.39
CA ALA A 79 6.22 3.97 -15.66
C ALA A 79 5.77 2.82 -16.57
N TRP A 80 5.14 3.13 -17.71
CA TRP A 80 4.77 2.12 -18.70
C TRP A 80 5.98 1.41 -19.29
N GLY A 81 7.07 2.14 -19.53
CA GLY A 81 8.34 1.56 -19.98
C GLY A 81 8.90 0.54 -18.99
N THR A 82 8.93 0.86 -17.69
CA THR A 82 9.39 -0.05 -16.65
C THR A 82 8.57 -1.33 -16.62
N ILE A 83 7.23 -1.22 -16.67
CA ILE A 83 6.33 -2.38 -16.70
C ILE A 83 6.58 -3.21 -17.97
N LEU A 84 6.65 -2.55 -19.12
CA LEU A 84 6.87 -3.20 -20.41
C LEU A 84 8.18 -4.00 -20.40
N PHE A 85 9.28 -3.37 -20.01
CA PHE A 85 10.60 -3.98 -20.10
C PHE A 85 10.90 -4.98 -18.99
N PHE A 86 10.32 -4.86 -17.78
CA PHE A 86 10.56 -5.84 -16.71
C PHE A 86 9.58 -7.00 -16.70
N ILE A 87 8.37 -6.85 -17.25
CA ILE A 87 7.41 -7.94 -17.31
C ILE A 87 7.49 -8.64 -18.66
N TRP A 88 7.34 -7.90 -19.76
CA TRP A 88 7.19 -8.52 -21.08
C TRP A 88 8.49 -9.05 -21.67
N VAL A 89 9.62 -8.37 -21.45
CA VAL A 89 10.90 -8.83 -21.99
C VAL A 89 11.31 -10.18 -21.40
N PRO A 90 11.26 -10.43 -20.07
CA PRO A 90 11.51 -11.76 -19.51
C PRO A 90 10.51 -12.81 -19.99
N ILE A 91 9.21 -12.48 -20.07
CA ILE A 91 8.19 -13.40 -20.58
C ILE A 91 8.52 -13.85 -22.02
N ILE A 92 8.78 -12.91 -22.91
CA ILE A 92 9.11 -13.20 -24.32
C ILE A 92 10.43 -13.97 -24.41
N ALA A 93 11.45 -13.61 -23.61
CA ALA A 93 12.72 -14.32 -23.57
C ALA A 93 12.53 -15.80 -23.17
N ILE A 94 11.72 -16.06 -22.16
CA ILE A 94 11.38 -17.41 -21.70
C ILE A 94 10.62 -18.19 -22.79
N ILE A 95 9.62 -17.57 -23.42
CA ILE A 95 8.83 -18.20 -24.50
C ILE A 95 9.74 -18.59 -25.67
N LEU A 96 10.57 -17.67 -26.16
CA LEU A 96 11.50 -17.95 -27.26
C LEU A 96 12.53 -19.00 -26.87
N TRP A 97 13.01 -18.97 -25.63
CA TRP A 97 13.91 -19.99 -25.12
C TRP A 97 13.24 -21.37 -25.08
N PHE A 98 11.96 -21.46 -24.70
CA PHE A 98 11.18 -22.69 -24.73
C PHE A 98 10.94 -23.21 -26.16
N PHE A 99 10.56 -22.34 -27.11
CA PHE A 99 10.44 -22.73 -28.53
C PHE A 99 11.76 -23.27 -29.09
N ARG A 100 12.86 -22.64 -28.71
CA ARG A 100 14.20 -23.08 -29.08
C ARG A 100 14.56 -24.45 -28.50
N LEU A 101 14.08 -24.72 -27.28
CA LEU A 101 14.25 -26.01 -26.61
C LEU A 101 13.56 -27.14 -27.37
N ILE A 102 12.34 -26.92 -27.88
CA ILE A 102 11.59 -27.90 -28.67
C ILE A 102 12.22 -28.11 -30.05
N THR A 103 12.58 -27.02 -30.73
CA THR A 103 13.14 -27.07 -32.09
C THR A 103 14.60 -27.54 -32.15
N ASN A 104 15.24 -27.75 -30.99
CA ASN A 104 16.65 -28.14 -30.86
C ASN A 104 17.60 -27.27 -31.69
N SER A 105 17.24 -25.99 -31.87
CA SER A 105 18.02 -25.04 -32.67
C SER A 105 19.29 -24.68 -31.89
N LYS A 106 20.45 -24.98 -32.46
CA LYS A 106 21.77 -24.79 -31.80
C LYS A 106 22.45 -23.46 -32.12
N LYS A 107 22.05 -22.76 -33.18
CA LYS A 107 22.62 -21.45 -33.57
C LYS A 107 21.85 -20.30 -32.94
N GLY A 108 22.40 -19.68 -31.91
CA GLY A 108 21.85 -18.47 -31.31
C GLY A 108 22.69 -17.32 -31.81
N SER A 109 22.10 -16.36 -32.53
CA SER A 109 22.85 -15.16 -32.90
C SER A 109 23.14 -14.37 -31.63
N GLY A 110 24.39 -13.95 -31.42
CA GLY A 110 24.73 -13.02 -30.35
C GLY A 110 23.86 -11.75 -30.37
N ALA A 111 23.38 -11.36 -31.56
CA ALA A 111 22.43 -10.28 -31.77
C ALA A 111 21.14 -10.42 -30.94
N ILE A 112 20.41 -11.53 -31.04
CA ILE A 112 19.17 -11.76 -30.26
C ILE A 112 19.43 -11.63 -28.75
N ARG A 113 20.52 -12.23 -28.25
CA ARG A 113 20.87 -12.12 -26.82
C ARG A 113 21.19 -10.68 -26.43
N GLY A 114 21.96 -9.98 -27.26
CA GLY A 114 22.26 -8.57 -27.09
C GLY A 114 21.01 -7.69 -27.08
N SER A 115 20.02 -7.98 -27.94
CA SER A 115 18.75 -7.27 -27.96
C SER A 115 17.95 -7.44 -26.67
N PHE A 116 17.87 -8.66 -26.13
CA PHE A 116 17.18 -8.90 -24.86
C PHE A 116 17.86 -8.19 -23.68
N ILE A 117 19.21 -8.24 -23.63
CA ILE A 117 19.98 -7.54 -22.61
C ILE A 117 19.80 -6.02 -22.75
N GLY A 118 19.86 -5.50 -23.98
CA GLY A 118 19.66 -4.08 -24.26
C GLY A 118 18.27 -3.59 -23.86
N LEU A 119 17.21 -4.33 -24.21
CA LEU A 119 15.84 -4.01 -23.80
C LEU A 119 15.66 -4.03 -22.28
N TRP A 120 16.31 -4.96 -21.59
CA TRP A 120 16.26 -5.03 -20.14
C TRP A 120 17.02 -3.86 -19.47
N ILE A 121 18.15 -3.43 -20.05
CA ILE A 121 18.87 -2.21 -19.62
C ILE A 121 18.00 -0.98 -19.82
N ILE A 122 17.26 -0.87 -20.93
CA ILE A 122 16.30 0.23 -21.14
C ILE A 122 15.24 0.22 -20.03
N GLY A 123 14.78 -0.94 -19.57
CA GLY A 123 13.88 -1.06 -18.41
C GLY A 123 14.45 -0.43 -17.14
N TRP A 124 15.74 -0.64 -16.85
CA TRP A 124 16.43 0.02 -15.75
C TRP A 124 16.54 1.54 -15.94
N ILE A 125 16.82 2.01 -17.15
CA ILE A 125 16.83 3.45 -17.47
C ILE A 125 15.45 4.06 -17.21
N CYS A 126 14.38 3.39 -17.64
CA CYS A 126 13.01 3.82 -17.36
C CYS A 126 12.72 3.85 -15.85
N PHE A 127 13.15 2.82 -15.12
CA PHE A 127 12.92 2.71 -13.67
C PHE A 127 13.61 3.83 -12.88
N PHE A 128 14.91 4.02 -13.08
CA PHE A 128 15.65 5.09 -12.41
C PHE A 128 15.23 6.49 -12.89
N GLY A 129 14.88 6.62 -14.17
CA GLY A 129 14.27 7.83 -14.72
C GLY A 129 12.99 8.18 -13.99
N LEU A 130 12.04 7.24 -13.90
CA LEU A 130 10.76 7.43 -13.20
C LEU A 130 11.01 7.90 -11.77
N PHE A 131 11.87 7.20 -11.05
CA PHE A 131 12.19 7.53 -9.67
C PHE A 131 12.80 8.93 -9.52
N SER A 132 13.65 9.35 -10.46
CA SER A 132 14.24 10.70 -10.47
C SER A 132 13.21 11.79 -10.74
N PHE A 133 12.32 11.58 -11.73
CA PHE A 133 11.27 12.54 -12.06
C PHE A 133 10.25 12.70 -10.93
N VAL A 134 9.77 11.58 -10.38
CA VAL A 134 8.88 11.58 -9.22
C VAL A 134 9.61 12.17 -8.01
N GLY A 135 10.84 11.77 -7.71
CA GLY A 135 11.60 12.32 -6.58
C GLY A 135 11.80 13.83 -6.68
N LYS A 136 12.08 14.36 -7.88
CA LYS A 136 12.19 15.81 -8.12
C LYS A 136 10.93 16.55 -7.67
N ASP A 137 9.76 15.99 -7.93
CA ASP A 137 8.48 16.60 -7.58
C ASP A 137 8.21 16.70 -6.07
N PHE A 138 9.02 16.03 -5.25
CA PHE A 138 8.95 16.08 -3.79
C PHE A 138 10.12 16.86 -3.17
N SER A 139 10.99 17.44 -4.00
CA SER A 139 12.28 18.00 -3.55
C SER A 139 12.18 19.31 -2.78
N SER A 140 11.18 20.15 -3.09
CA SER A 140 10.96 21.44 -2.43
C SER A 140 9.68 21.41 -1.63
N SER A 141 9.68 22.03 -0.45
CA SER A 141 8.49 22.17 0.41
C SER A 141 8.18 23.64 0.66
N ALA A 142 6.89 23.99 0.67
CA ALA A 142 6.41 25.32 0.98
C ALA A 142 5.08 25.25 1.73
N TYR A 143 4.66 26.40 2.26
CA TYR A 143 3.41 26.52 2.99
C TYR A 143 2.68 27.82 2.68
N THR A 144 1.39 27.84 3.03
CA THR A 144 0.52 29.02 3.01
C THR A 144 -0.48 28.92 4.16
N THR A 145 -1.16 30.02 4.47
CA THR A 145 -2.12 30.11 5.57
C THR A 145 -3.53 30.30 5.00
N PRO A 146 -4.26 29.23 4.65
CA PRO A 146 -5.56 29.36 3.99
C PRO A 146 -6.64 29.96 4.90
N SER A 147 -6.54 29.79 6.21
CA SER A 147 -7.45 30.44 7.17
C SER A 147 -6.70 30.92 8.41
N SER A 148 -6.95 32.15 8.83
CA SER A 148 -6.53 32.68 10.13
C SER A 148 -7.62 33.60 10.65
N PHE A 149 -8.00 33.42 11.92
CA PHE A 149 -9.00 34.27 12.56
C PHE A 149 -8.80 34.33 14.07
N ASP A 150 -9.30 35.44 14.63
CA ASP A 150 -9.40 35.64 16.06
C ASP A 150 -10.76 35.15 16.54
N TYR A 151 -10.81 34.56 17.74
CA TYR A 151 -12.07 34.19 18.35
C TYR A 151 -12.99 35.40 18.51
N LYS A 152 -14.22 35.27 18.01
CA LYS A 152 -15.23 36.34 18.07
C LYS A 152 -15.61 36.70 19.51
N ASP A 153 -15.72 35.70 20.38
CA ASP A 153 -15.99 35.90 21.79
C ASP A 153 -14.68 35.94 22.60
N LYS A 154 -14.36 37.12 23.13
CA LYS A 154 -13.14 37.36 23.92
C LYS A 154 -13.24 36.80 25.35
N ASN A 155 -14.45 36.53 25.83
CA ASN A 155 -14.72 36.07 27.20
C ASN A 155 -14.68 34.54 27.35
N VAL A 156 -14.44 33.81 26.25
CA VAL A 156 -14.26 32.35 26.31
C VAL A 156 -13.11 32.03 27.26
N LYS A 157 -13.42 31.26 28.32
CA LYS A 157 -12.44 30.74 29.28
C LYS A 157 -11.86 29.40 28.83
N THR A 158 -12.68 28.59 28.17
CA THR A 158 -12.34 27.22 27.76
C THR A 158 -12.76 27.03 26.31
N MET A 159 -11.81 26.73 25.43
CA MET A 159 -12.08 26.31 24.06
C MET A 159 -12.30 24.81 24.02
N VAL A 160 -13.29 24.35 23.27
CA VAL A 160 -13.53 22.94 22.99
C VAL A 160 -13.31 22.70 21.51
N VAL A 161 -12.31 21.88 21.19
CA VAL A 161 -11.97 21.49 19.82
C VAL A 161 -12.64 20.16 19.51
N THR A 162 -13.44 20.09 18.46
CA THR A 162 -14.20 18.90 18.06
C THR A 162 -14.28 18.79 16.54
N ALA A 163 -14.50 17.57 16.02
CA ALA A 163 -14.90 17.41 14.62
C ALA A 163 -16.41 17.66 14.44
N HIS A 164 -16.84 18.01 13.23
CA HIS A 164 -18.27 18.20 12.89
C HIS A 164 -19.08 16.91 13.02
N GLN A 165 -18.49 15.75 12.69
CA GLN A 165 -19.07 14.42 12.89
C GLN A 165 -17.95 13.43 13.21
N LYS A 166 -18.31 12.32 13.87
CA LYS A 166 -17.45 11.13 13.94
C LYS A 166 -17.49 10.51 12.55
N ASP A 167 -16.66 10.99 11.65
CA ASP A 167 -16.49 10.36 10.36
C ASP A 167 -16.05 8.92 10.60
N GLU A 168 -16.83 7.96 10.13
CA GLU A 168 -16.56 6.51 10.17
C GLU A 168 -15.23 6.16 9.45
N TYR A 169 -14.59 7.15 8.84
CA TYR A 169 -13.41 7.11 7.98
C TYR A 169 -12.08 7.47 8.69
N SER A 170 -12.06 7.73 10.00
CA SER A 170 -10.87 8.33 10.63
C SER A 170 -9.79 7.35 11.09
N ASN A 171 -10.03 6.04 10.98
CA ASN A 171 -9.04 5.05 11.37
C ASN A 171 -8.09 4.78 10.19
N TRP A 172 -6.97 5.51 10.16
CA TRP A 172 -5.78 5.09 9.41
C TRP A 172 -5.08 3.91 10.09
N ASP A 173 -5.51 3.53 11.31
CA ASP A 173 -4.90 2.49 12.12
C ASP A 173 -5.39 1.10 11.69
N ASP A 174 -4.43 0.34 11.20
CA ASP A 174 -4.32 -1.12 11.14
C ASP A 174 -5.56 -1.96 10.74
N GLN A 175 -5.47 -2.49 9.52
CA GLN A 175 -6.03 -3.77 9.03
C GLN A 175 -7.35 -3.83 8.25
N GLU A 176 -8.05 -2.73 7.93
CA GLU A 176 -9.33 -2.88 7.22
C GLU A 176 -9.20 -2.73 5.69
N ASP A 177 -9.44 -3.86 5.01
CA ASP A 177 -9.70 -4.12 3.59
C ASP A 177 -9.21 -3.12 2.53
N PHE A 178 -8.62 -3.65 1.44
CA PHE A 178 -8.33 -2.88 0.21
C PHE A 178 -9.55 -2.08 -0.32
N ASN A 179 -10.77 -2.53 -0.02
CA ASN A 179 -11.99 -1.79 -0.31
C ASN A 179 -12.10 -0.46 0.47
N ASP A 180 -11.64 -0.38 1.71
CA ASP A 180 -11.64 0.85 2.50
C ASP A 180 -10.58 1.84 2.01
N PHE A 181 -9.41 1.34 1.56
CA PHE A 181 -8.45 2.16 0.83
C PHE A 181 -9.08 2.77 -0.44
N LEU A 182 -9.83 1.99 -1.21
CA LEU A 182 -10.52 2.48 -2.42
C LEU A 182 -11.63 3.49 -2.10
N ARG A 183 -12.24 3.46 -0.90
CA ARG A 183 -13.27 4.43 -0.49
C ARG A 183 -12.73 5.85 -0.31
N TYR A 184 -11.42 6.03 -0.10
CA TYR A 184 -10.79 7.35 -0.11
C TYR A 184 -10.70 7.95 -1.51
N PHE A 185 -10.80 7.13 -2.57
CA PHE A 185 -10.75 7.57 -3.96
C PHE A 185 -12.15 7.86 -4.48
N GLY A 186 -12.51 9.15 -4.49
CA GLY A 186 -13.66 9.62 -5.25
C GLY A 186 -13.41 9.63 -6.76
N ASN A 187 -14.45 9.98 -7.52
CA ASN A 187 -14.36 10.08 -8.98
C ASN A 187 -13.28 11.08 -9.41
N ASP A 188 -13.17 12.24 -8.76
CA ASP A 188 -12.21 13.30 -9.16
C ASP A 188 -11.27 13.76 -8.03
N SER A 189 -11.53 13.36 -6.79
CA SER A 189 -10.75 13.74 -5.62
C SER A 189 -10.47 12.57 -4.69
N ILE A 190 -9.41 12.69 -3.91
CA ILE A 190 -9.05 11.77 -2.82
C ILE A 190 -9.14 12.51 -1.49
N LYS A 191 -9.70 11.85 -0.48
CA LYS A 191 -9.76 12.35 0.90
C LYS A 191 -8.43 12.04 1.61
N ILE A 192 -7.80 13.03 2.20
CA ILE A 192 -6.48 12.91 2.85
C ILE A 192 -6.59 13.23 4.34
N PRO A 193 -6.49 12.22 5.23
CA PRO A 193 -6.54 12.41 6.67
C PRO A 193 -5.16 12.80 7.23
N ASN A 194 -4.56 13.88 6.73
CA ASN A 194 -3.23 14.35 7.14
C ASN A 194 -3.31 15.74 7.78
N VAL A 195 -4.03 15.79 8.89
CA VAL A 195 -4.29 17.00 9.68
C VAL A 195 -3.63 16.85 11.04
N ALA A 196 -2.75 17.78 11.38
CA ALA A 196 -2.07 17.86 12.65
C ALA A 196 -2.54 19.08 13.45
N LEU A 197 -2.58 18.95 14.77
CA LEU A 197 -2.88 20.04 15.69
C LEU A 197 -1.64 20.42 16.49
N ARG A 198 -1.40 21.73 16.60
CA ARG A 198 -0.39 22.30 17.46
C ARG A 198 -1.03 23.32 18.39
N ILE A 199 -0.78 23.18 19.69
CA ILE A 199 -1.24 24.13 20.68
C ILE A 199 -0.04 24.99 21.10
N GLU A 200 -0.13 26.30 20.91
CA GLU A 200 0.93 27.26 21.23
C GLU A 200 0.42 28.33 22.21
N THR A 201 1.32 29.03 22.89
CA THR A 201 0.93 30.13 23.78
C THR A 201 0.56 31.37 22.97
N SER A 202 -0.58 32.00 23.27
CA SER A 202 -0.97 33.28 22.68
C SER A 202 -0.10 34.43 23.22
N LYS A 203 0.13 35.44 22.37
CA LYS A 203 0.83 36.68 22.75
C LYS A 203 -0.10 37.69 23.41
N ASP A 204 -1.40 37.49 23.31
CA ASP A 204 -2.43 38.35 23.89
C ASP A 204 -3.42 37.54 24.75
N ASN A 205 -4.50 38.20 25.19
CA ASN A 205 -5.54 37.58 26.02
C ASN A 205 -6.64 36.86 25.21
N ASN A 206 -6.49 36.73 23.89
CA ASN A 206 -7.47 36.14 22.98
C ASN A 206 -6.95 34.83 22.38
N TYR A 207 -7.89 33.94 22.05
CA TYR A 207 -7.54 32.78 21.24
C TYR A 207 -7.36 33.20 19.79
N HIS A 208 -6.28 32.73 19.19
CA HIS A 208 -6.07 32.82 17.75
C HIS A 208 -6.01 31.43 17.16
N VAL A 209 -6.53 31.27 15.95
CA VAL A 209 -6.45 30.02 15.23
C VAL A 209 -5.93 30.30 13.83
N GLU A 210 -4.94 29.51 13.41
CA GLU A 210 -4.46 29.49 12.03
C GLU A 210 -4.46 28.05 11.52
N SER A 211 -4.80 27.88 10.24
CA SER A 211 -4.49 26.67 9.50
C SER A 211 -3.31 26.99 8.58
N VAL A 212 -2.34 26.09 8.55
CA VAL A 212 -1.15 26.19 7.70
C VAL A 212 -1.15 24.98 6.77
N ALA A 213 -1.36 25.25 5.49
CA ALA A 213 -1.31 24.27 4.43
C ALA A 213 0.11 24.11 3.93
N TYR A 214 0.61 22.88 3.90
CA TYR A 214 1.90 22.53 3.33
C TYR A 214 1.70 21.73 2.05
N SER A 215 2.64 21.86 1.12
CA SER A 215 2.78 20.97 -0.02
C SER A 215 4.24 20.88 -0.42
N ASN A 216 4.59 19.80 -1.11
CA ASN A 216 5.83 19.70 -1.86
C ASN A 216 5.59 20.04 -3.33
N GLY A 217 6.68 20.26 -4.05
CA GLY A 217 6.72 20.51 -5.48
C GLY A 217 8.15 20.39 -6.00
N SER A 218 8.32 20.51 -7.32
CA SER A 218 9.66 20.51 -7.92
C SER A 218 10.41 21.82 -7.70
N THR A 219 9.69 22.90 -7.41
CA THR A 219 10.24 24.17 -6.94
C THR A 219 9.42 24.70 -5.77
N LYS A 220 9.95 25.70 -5.08
CA LYS A 220 9.24 26.37 -3.98
C LYS A 220 7.97 27.05 -4.47
N GLU A 221 7.99 27.63 -5.67
CA GLU A 221 6.85 28.32 -6.30
C GLU A 221 5.73 27.33 -6.64
N GLU A 222 6.09 26.16 -7.20
CA GLU A 222 5.12 25.08 -7.45
C GLU A 222 4.52 24.57 -6.13
N ALA A 223 5.36 24.34 -5.12
CA ALA A 223 4.92 23.91 -3.80
C ALA A 223 3.96 24.93 -3.15
N THR A 224 4.25 26.23 -3.24
CA THR A 224 3.36 27.30 -2.75
C THR A 224 2.05 27.33 -3.52
N THR A 225 2.09 27.14 -4.85
CA THR A 225 0.90 27.10 -5.71
C THR A 225 0.01 25.91 -5.37
N LEU A 226 0.58 24.75 -5.07
CA LEU A 226 -0.19 23.58 -4.64
C LEU A 226 -0.76 23.76 -3.24
N ALA A 227 0.02 24.30 -2.31
CA ALA A 227 -0.46 24.59 -0.95
C ALA A 227 -1.63 25.59 -0.95
N SER A 228 -1.63 26.59 -1.84
CA SER A 228 -2.71 27.59 -1.94
C SER A 228 -4.01 27.06 -2.54
N LYS A 229 -3.97 25.91 -3.20
CA LYS A 229 -5.17 25.23 -3.70
C LYS A 229 -5.87 24.39 -2.64
N ILE A 230 -5.24 24.16 -1.48
CA ILE A 230 -5.86 23.41 -0.40
C ILE A 230 -6.92 24.28 0.25
N VAL A 231 -8.18 23.90 0.05
CA VAL A 231 -9.33 24.52 0.70
C VAL A 231 -9.52 23.85 2.05
N TYR A 232 -9.36 24.62 3.12
CA TYR A 232 -9.52 24.14 4.47
C TYR A 232 -10.18 25.22 5.33
N SER A 233 -11.42 24.98 5.73
CA SER A 233 -12.24 25.95 6.46
C SER A 233 -12.45 25.47 7.90
N LEU A 234 -12.33 26.40 8.83
CA LEU A 234 -12.51 26.20 10.25
C LEU A 234 -13.77 26.95 10.69
N ASP A 235 -14.64 26.27 11.44
CA ASP A 235 -15.89 26.86 11.90
C ASP A 235 -15.85 27.09 13.40
N GLN A 236 -16.02 28.35 13.81
CA GLN A 236 -16.08 28.73 15.22
C GLN A 236 -17.51 29.10 15.63
N LYS A 237 -17.99 28.48 16.71
CA LYS A 237 -19.28 28.79 17.34
C LYS A 237 -19.10 28.85 18.85
N ASP A 238 -19.22 30.05 19.42
CA ASP A 238 -19.03 30.30 20.85
C ASP A 238 -17.66 29.78 21.33
N SER A 239 -17.65 28.79 22.24
CA SER A 239 -16.44 28.11 22.72
C SER A 239 -15.99 26.93 21.86
N LEU A 240 -16.80 26.51 20.88
CA LEU A 240 -16.53 25.36 20.03
C LEU A 240 -15.73 25.76 18.80
N LEU A 241 -14.62 25.05 18.58
CA LEU A 241 -13.89 25.01 17.31
C LEU A 241 -14.23 23.71 16.60
N PHE A 242 -14.85 23.81 15.43
CA PHE A 242 -15.02 22.66 14.56
C PHE A 242 -13.87 22.57 13.58
N ILE A 243 -13.24 21.39 13.55
CA ILE A 243 -12.08 21.08 12.72
C ILE A 243 -12.43 19.92 11.77
N PRO A 244 -12.25 20.07 10.46
CA PRO A 244 -12.31 18.95 9.52
C PRO A 244 -11.18 17.94 9.77
N THR A 245 -11.49 16.65 9.78
CA THR A 245 -10.50 15.57 10.02
C THR A 245 -9.58 15.31 8.82
N ASP A 246 -9.94 15.85 7.67
CA ASP A 246 -9.28 15.63 6.39
C ASP A 246 -9.50 16.81 5.43
N PHE A 247 -8.86 16.71 4.27
CA PHE A 247 -9.03 17.63 3.16
C PHE A 247 -8.97 16.85 1.84
N PHE A 248 -9.42 17.48 0.76
CA PHE A 248 -9.46 16.86 -0.56
C PHE A 248 -8.30 17.29 -1.45
N ILE A 249 -7.80 16.35 -2.24
CA ILE A 249 -6.87 16.62 -3.34
C ILE A 249 -7.50 16.10 -4.62
N ASN A 250 -7.38 16.85 -5.71
CA ASN A 250 -7.91 16.43 -7.02
C ASN A 250 -6.86 15.66 -7.85
N ARG A 251 -7.33 14.95 -8.88
CA ARG A 251 -6.45 14.21 -9.82
C ARG A 251 -5.51 15.09 -10.63
N SER A 252 -5.80 16.39 -10.75
CA SER A 252 -4.97 17.33 -11.53
C SER A 252 -3.73 17.80 -10.77
N ASP A 253 -3.89 18.16 -9.49
CA ASP A 253 -2.84 18.75 -8.65
C ASP A 253 -1.90 17.69 -8.07
N LYS A 254 -2.36 16.43 -8.03
CA LYS A 254 -1.62 15.25 -7.56
C LYS A 254 -1.27 15.32 -6.07
N PHE A 255 -0.98 14.18 -5.48
CA PHE A 255 -0.43 14.07 -4.15
C PHE A 255 1.05 14.44 -4.16
N ARG A 256 1.41 15.40 -3.32
CA ARG A 256 2.75 15.96 -3.12
C ARG A 256 2.96 16.26 -1.63
N ASN A 257 2.71 15.28 -0.74
CA ASN A 257 2.83 15.46 0.72
C ASN A 257 2.02 16.62 1.29
N GLN A 258 0.83 16.86 0.74
CA GLN A 258 -0.03 17.87 1.31
C GLN A 258 -0.40 17.47 2.75
N ARG A 259 -0.42 18.48 3.62
CA ARG A 259 -0.87 18.35 5.00
C ARG A 259 -1.37 19.68 5.52
N ILE A 260 -2.23 19.62 6.53
CA ILE A 260 -2.70 20.79 7.25
C ILE A 260 -2.14 20.74 8.67
N MET A 261 -1.52 21.83 9.12
CA MET A 261 -1.20 22.05 10.52
C MET A 261 -2.09 23.15 11.06
N ILE A 262 -2.93 22.81 12.02
CA ILE A 262 -3.76 23.77 12.73
C ILE A 262 -2.95 24.23 13.93
N LYS A 263 -2.77 25.54 14.07
CA LYS A 263 -2.18 26.10 15.29
C LYS A 263 -3.23 26.86 16.06
N ILE A 264 -3.40 26.47 17.31
CA ILE A 264 -4.29 27.13 18.26
C ILE A 264 -3.42 27.84 19.27
N PHE A 265 -3.50 29.17 19.27
CA PHE A 265 -2.82 30.01 20.24
C PHE A 265 -3.73 30.23 21.44
N VAL A 266 -3.35 29.69 22.59
CA VAL A 266 -4.11 29.74 23.85
C VAL A 266 -3.49 30.78 24.78
N PRO A 267 -4.24 31.77 25.28
CA PRO A 267 -3.76 32.71 26.29
C PRO A 267 -3.43 32.05 27.62
N ILE A 268 -2.43 32.60 28.33
CA ILE A 268 -2.08 32.15 29.68
C ILE A 268 -3.30 32.27 30.60
N GLY A 269 -3.59 31.21 31.36
CA GLY A 269 -4.73 31.11 32.28
C GLY A 269 -6.05 30.66 31.63
N LYS A 270 -6.12 30.64 30.29
CA LYS A 270 -7.25 30.05 29.55
C LYS A 270 -7.04 28.57 29.29
N GLN A 271 -8.13 27.88 28.98
CA GLN A 271 -8.20 26.43 28.92
C GLN A 271 -8.54 25.90 27.53
N ILE A 272 -8.19 24.65 27.26
CA ILE A 272 -8.53 23.95 26.02
C ILE A 272 -8.82 22.48 26.30
N ILE A 273 -9.81 21.92 25.61
CA ILE A 273 -10.09 20.48 25.54
C ILE A 273 -10.11 20.10 24.06
N VAL A 274 -9.40 19.04 23.70
CA VAL A 274 -9.49 18.44 22.36
C VAL A 274 -10.25 17.14 22.46
N LYS A 275 -11.39 17.02 21.78
CA LYS A 275 -12.25 15.83 21.83
C LYS A 275 -11.65 14.68 21.04
N GLY A 276 -11.77 13.45 21.54
CA GLY A 276 -11.20 12.25 20.88
C GLY A 276 -11.80 11.93 19.52
N ASN A 277 -13.02 12.39 19.25
CA ASN A 277 -13.68 12.28 17.94
C ASN A 277 -12.98 13.07 16.82
N THR A 278 -11.98 13.89 17.13
CA THR A 278 -11.24 14.65 16.13
C THR A 278 -10.32 13.77 15.31
N HIS A 279 -9.75 12.69 15.87
CA HIS A 279 -8.78 11.82 15.19
C HIS A 279 -7.69 12.59 14.41
N ILE A 280 -7.33 13.78 14.92
CA ILE A 280 -6.28 14.64 14.38
C ILE A 280 -4.95 14.31 15.05
N ASN A 281 -3.86 14.89 14.53
CA ASN A 281 -2.46 14.58 14.85
C ASN A 281 -1.80 13.55 13.91
N ASN A 282 -2.42 13.31 12.76
CA ASN A 282 -1.75 12.65 11.65
C ASN A 282 -0.73 13.61 11.03
N ASN A 283 0.55 13.22 11.07
CA ASN A 283 1.64 14.03 10.53
C ASN A 283 2.56 13.17 9.67
N ILE A 284 1.97 12.63 8.62
CA ILE A 284 2.63 11.73 7.68
C ILE A 284 3.36 12.58 6.65
N ASN A 285 4.67 12.34 6.49
CA ASN A 285 5.48 12.92 5.44
C ASN A 285 6.22 11.81 4.68
N ILE A 286 6.02 11.73 3.36
CA ILE A 286 6.62 10.69 2.52
C ILE A 286 7.82 11.28 1.77
N ASN A 287 9.03 10.90 2.15
CA ASN A 287 10.23 11.32 1.46
C ASN A 287 10.58 10.33 0.36
N ILE A 288 10.74 10.84 -0.87
CA ILE A 288 11.13 10.05 -2.04
C ILE A 288 12.51 10.55 -2.48
N GLY A 289 13.54 9.73 -2.31
CA GLY A 289 14.90 10.10 -2.66
C GLY A 289 15.75 8.88 -3.01
N PRO A 290 17.00 9.03 -3.49
CA PRO A 290 17.80 7.92 -4.03
C PRO A 290 17.94 6.68 -3.13
N ALA A 291 17.76 6.86 -1.81
CA ALA A 291 17.74 5.80 -0.80
C ALA A 291 16.37 5.10 -0.63
N GLY A 292 15.39 5.36 -1.49
CA GLY A 292 14.05 4.77 -1.45
C GLY A 292 12.95 5.71 -0.92
N ILE A 293 11.83 5.11 -0.54
CA ILE A 293 10.65 5.80 0.01
C ILE A 293 10.66 5.63 1.53
N HIS A 294 10.66 6.75 2.26
CA HIS A 294 10.70 6.77 3.73
C HIS A 294 9.49 7.54 4.27
N LYS A 295 8.72 6.91 5.16
CA LYS A 295 7.67 7.58 5.92
C LYS A 295 8.30 8.15 7.18
N ASN A 296 8.26 9.48 7.32
CA ASN A 296 8.65 10.15 8.55
C ASN A 296 7.38 10.67 9.23
N THR A 297 7.19 10.28 10.48
CA THR A 297 6.26 10.94 11.38
C THR A 297 7.04 12.02 12.10
N TRP A 298 6.58 13.27 12.03
CA TRP A 298 7.20 14.32 12.85
C TRP A 298 6.68 14.13 14.27
N GLU A 299 7.44 13.41 15.10
CA GLU A 299 7.19 13.37 16.54
C GLU A 299 7.43 14.78 17.10
N ASN A 300 6.35 15.45 17.48
CA ASN A 300 6.42 16.72 18.19
C ASN A 300 6.54 16.37 19.68
N SER A 301 7.76 16.08 20.16
CA SER A 301 8.02 15.79 21.58
C SER A 301 7.46 16.86 22.52
N ASP A 302 7.34 18.09 22.02
CA ASP A 302 7.03 19.27 22.83
C ASP A 302 5.54 19.67 22.80
N ASN A 303 4.67 18.89 22.12
CA ASN A 303 3.24 19.20 21.99
C ASN A 303 2.34 17.98 22.16
N TYR A 304 2.64 17.19 23.20
CA TYR A 304 1.84 16.03 23.57
C TYR A 304 0.61 16.48 24.37
N TRP A 305 -0.58 16.13 23.87
CA TRP A 305 -1.85 16.30 24.56
C TRP A 305 -2.67 15.02 24.39
N GLU A 306 -3.47 14.71 25.40
CA GLU A 306 -4.37 13.56 25.39
C GLU A 306 -5.79 14.02 25.05
N ALA A 307 -6.46 13.20 24.24
CA ALA A 307 -7.85 13.43 23.91
C ALA A 307 -8.72 13.44 25.17
N ASP A 308 -9.76 14.28 25.15
CA ASP A 308 -10.77 14.45 26.20
C ASP A 308 -10.23 14.90 27.56
N GLN A 309 -8.96 15.29 27.63
CA GLN A 309 -8.34 15.90 28.80
C GLN A 309 -8.43 17.44 28.76
N LEU A 310 -8.74 18.04 29.91
CA LEU A 310 -8.74 19.49 30.08
C LEU A 310 -7.32 19.99 30.37
N TYR A 311 -6.89 20.97 29.60
CA TYR A 311 -5.60 21.63 29.79
C TYR A 311 -5.78 23.12 30.09
N VAL A 312 -4.84 23.66 30.85
CA VAL A 312 -4.67 25.10 31.08
C VAL A 312 -3.34 25.54 30.49
N MET A 313 -3.33 26.67 29.80
CA MET A 313 -2.08 27.25 29.32
C MET A 313 -1.39 28.00 30.46
N THR A 314 -0.15 27.65 30.74
CA THR A 314 0.71 28.32 31.72
C THR A 314 1.87 29.01 31.01
N ALA A 315 2.64 29.84 31.73
CA ALA A 315 3.85 30.46 31.17
C ALA A 315 4.91 29.42 30.73
N GLU A 316 4.87 28.21 31.32
CA GLU A 316 5.76 27.09 30.99
C GLU A 316 5.20 26.19 29.87
N GLY A 317 3.99 26.48 29.37
CA GLY A 317 3.30 25.67 28.37
C GLY A 317 2.01 25.03 28.86
N LEU A 318 1.52 24.06 28.08
CA LEU A 318 0.24 23.39 28.30
C LEU A 318 0.33 22.40 29.46
N LYS A 319 -0.51 22.54 30.49
CA LYS A 319 -0.54 21.63 31.65
C LYS A 319 -1.92 21.02 31.85
N PRO A 320 -2.02 19.71 32.14
CA PRO A 320 -3.30 19.09 32.42
C PRO A 320 -3.90 19.67 33.70
N VAL A 321 -5.21 19.88 33.70
CA VAL A 321 -5.95 20.26 34.90
C VAL A 321 -6.31 18.98 35.62
N GLU A 322 -5.60 18.67 36.70
CA GLU A 322 -5.99 17.60 37.61
C GLU A 322 -7.34 17.95 38.23
N LEU A 323 -8.39 17.27 37.78
CA LEU A 323 -9.63 17.23 38.52
C LEU A 323 -9.34 16.47 39.81
N LYS A 324 -9.27 17.17 40.94
CA LYS A 324 -9.36 16.51 42.25
C LYS A 324 -10.63 15.67 42.20
N LYS A 325 -10.47 14.35 42.18
CA LYS A 325 -11.60 13.46 42.47
C LYS A 325 -12.08 13.89 43.86
N GLU A 326 -13.28 14.44 43.94
CA GLU A 326 -13.94 14.51 45.24
C GLU A 326 -13.99 13.07 45.75
N ASP A 327 -13.38 12.86 46.91
CA ASP A 327 -13.33 11.57 47.59
C ASP A 327 -14.77 11.11 47.82
N ASN A 328 -15.28 10.30 46.88
CA ASN A 328 -16.48 9.53 47.12
C ASN A 328 -16.10 8.48 48.16
N VAL A 329 -16.51 8.80 49.39
CA VAL A 329 -16.71 7.95 50.56
C VAL A 329 -16.36 6.49 50.32
N GLU A 330 -15.28 6.07 50.96
CA GLU A 330 -14.89 4.68 51.15
C GLU A 330 -16.11 3.82 51.56
N GLU A 331 -16.62 3.01 50.66
CA GLU A 331 -17.41 1.84 51.05
C GLU A 331 -16.42 0.71 51.33
N LYS A 332 -16.04 0.60 52.61
CA LYS A 332 -15.27 -0.53 53.12
C LYS A 332 -16.05 -1.82 52.92
N ASN A 333 -15.53 -2.71 52.09
CA ASN A 333 -15.78 -4.13 52.22
C ASN A 333 -14.44 -4.86 52.33
N ASP A 334 -14.02 -5.07 53.57
CA ASP A 334 -13.05 -6.09 53.95
C ASP A 334 -13.61 -7.47 53.56
N THR A 335 -12.87 -8.26 52.78
CA THR A 335 -12.68 -9.70 53.06
C THR A 335 -11.41 -10.21 52.35
N GLN A 336 -10.37 -10.37 53.19
CA GLN A 336 -9.32 -11.39 53.21
C GLN A 336 -8.61 -11.86 51.91
N LYS A 337 -7.30 -11.61 51.92
CA LYS A 337 -6.25 -12.35 51.21
C LYS A 337 -6.21 -13.81 51.68
N GLU A 338 -6.17 -14.74 50.74
CA GLU A 338 -5.31 -15.92 50.84
C GLU A 338 -4.42 -16.02 49.60
N SER A 339 -3.12 -15.95 49.86
CA SER A 339 -2.04 -16.23 48.93
C SER A 339 -1.71 -17.72 48.94
N SER A 340 -1.56 -18.35 47.79
CA SER A 340 -0.71 -19.53 47.62
C SER A 340 -0.25 -19.67 46.17
N GLN A 341 1.06 -19.55 45.95
CA GLN A 341 1.77 -20.11 44.80
C GLN A 341 1.60 -21.65 44.81
N ASN A 342 1.45 -22.31 43.65
CA ASN A 342 2.52 -23.05 42.96
C ASN A 342 1.98 -24.05 41.90
N LYS A 343 2.72 -24.13 40.78
CA LYS A 343 2.98 -25.27 39.87
C LYS A 343 1.89 -25.87 38.95
N ASN A 344 2.22 -25.80 37.65
CA ASN A 344 2.24 -26.84 36.61
C ASN A 344 1.25 -28.02 36.73
N GLN A 345 0.50 -28.32 35.67
CA GLN A 345 0.89 -29.28 34.62
C GLN A 345 -0.23 -29.44 33.59
N THR A 346 0.21 -29.90 32.42
CA THR A 346 -0.36 -30.06 31.09
C THR A 346 -1.49 -31.11 30.96
N ASP A 347 -2.15 -31.00 29.79
CA ASP A 347 -2.67 -32.07 28.91
C ASP A 347 -4.15 -32.50 28.94
N ASP A 348 -4.65 -32.61 27.69
CA ASP A 348 -5.66 -33.47 27.09
C ASP A 348 -7.16 -33.06 26.97
N GLU A 349 -7.52 -32.79 25.70
CA GLU A 349 -8.59 -33.41 24.89
C GLU A 349 -9.80 -34.03 25.61
N ASP A 350 -11.04 -33.59 25.32
CA ASP A 350 -11.89 -34.23 24.29
C ASP A 350 -13.30 -33.60 24.17
N LYS A 351 -13.74 -33.50 22.90
CA LYS A 351 -15.06 -33.69 22.26
C LYS A 351 -16.42 -33.34 22.92
N ASP A 352 -17.22 -32.71 22.05
CA ASP A 352 -18.65 -32.95 21.71
C ASP A 352 -19.72 -32.98 22.82
N ASP A 353 -20.74 -32.12 22.73
CA ASP A 353 -22.07 -32.55 22.22
C ASP A 353 -23.01 -31.35 21.93
N ASN A 354 -23.86 -31.56 20.92
CA ASN A 354 -25.00 -30.76 20.51
C ASN A 354 -26.06 -30.65 21.61
N THR A 355 -26.83 -29.55 21.62
CA THR A 355 -28.29 -29.68 21.80
C THR A 355 -29.07 -28.51 21.20
N ASP A 356 -30.15 -28.90 20.54
CA ASP A 356 -31.09 -28.14 19.72
C ASP A 356 -32.01 -27.15 20.46
N GLU A 357 -32.51 -26.22 19.65
CA GLU A 357 -33.86 -25.63 19.60
C GLU A 357 -34.53 -25.08 20.87
N SER A 358 -34.86 -23.78 20.82
CA SER A 358 -36.22 -23.34 21.11
C SER A 358 -36.59 -22.06 20.34
N THR A 359 -37.64 -22.20 19.54
CA THR A 359 -38.39 -21.16 18.84
C THR A 359 -39.25 -20.37 19.81
N THR A 360 -39.40 -19.05 19.61
CA THR A 360 -40.68 -18.36 19.82
C THR A 360 -40.74 -17.06 19.04
N LEU A 361 -41.81 -16.96 18.25
CA LEU A 361 -42.20 -15.84 17.39
C LEU A 361 -43.02 -14.81 18.18
N VAL A 362 -42.76 -13.51 17.98
CA VAL A 362 -43.82 -12.49 18.01
C VAL A 362 -43.61 -11.48 16.87
N LYS A 363 -44.60 -11.44 15.98
CA LYS A 363 -44.77 -10.50 14.85
C LYS A 363 -45.21 -9.12 15.34
N LYS A 364 -44.71 -8.05 14.68
CA LYS A 364 -45.58 -6.96 14.15
C LYS A 364 -44.92 -6.22 12.99
N ALA A 365 -45.58 -6.25 11.83
CA ALA A 365 -45.31 -5.49 10.60
C ALA A 365 -46.12 -4.16 10.60
N PRO A 366 -46.20 -3.32 9.53
CA PRO A 366 -45.53 -3.36 8.22
C PRO A 366 -44.99 -1.99 7.72
N SER A 367 -44.17 -1.99 6.67
CA SER A 367 -44.14 -0.91 5.67
C SER A 367 -43.41 -1.38 4.41
N ASN A 368 -44.10 -1.26 3.28
CA ASN A 368 -43.70 -1.67 1.95
C ASN A 368 -42.77 -0.63 1.32
N ASN A 369 -41.66 -1.05 0.70
CA ASN A 369 -41.51 -0.99 -0.76
C ASN A 369 -40.14 -1.52 -1.22
N SER A 370 -40.22 -2.12 -2.41
CA SER A 370 -39.27 -2.95 -3.12
C SER A 370 -38.02 -2.23 -3.65
N SER A 371 -36.87 -2.86 -3.45
CA SER A 371 -35.85 -2.98 -4.50
C SER A 371 -35.01 -4.24 -4.25
N THR A 372 -35.21 -5.23 -5.10
CA THR A 372 -34.44 -6.48 -5.21
C THR A 372 -32.94 -6.21 -5.27
N SER A 373 -32.23 -6.46 -4.17
CA SER A 373 -30.78 -6.64 -4.17
C SER A 373 -30.47 -8.08 -4.54
N SER A 374 -30.10 -8.32 -5.80
CA SER A 374 -29.50 -9.60 -6.18
C SER A 374 -28.10 -9.66 -5.58
N ASN A 375 -27.88 -10.54 -4.60
CA ASN A 375 -26.56 -10.98 -4.20
C ASN A 375 -25.90 -11.73 -5.36
N LYS A 376 -25.34 -10.99 -6.33
CA LYS A 376 -24.42 -11.54 -7.31
C LYS A 376 -23.03 -11.50 -6.68
N LYS A 377 -22.58 -12.64 -6.17
CA LYS A 377 -21.15 -12.88 -5.96
C LYS A 377 -20.46 -12.61 -7.29
N PHE A 378 -19.68 -11.53 -7.36
CA PHE A 378 -18.91 -11.16 -8.54
C PHE A 378 -17.77 -12.17 -8.68
N THR A 379 -17.95 -13.17 -9.54
CA THR A 379 -16.90 -14.11 -9.90
C THR A 379 -15.91 -13.44 -10.86
N PHE A 380 -14.62 -13.77 -10.70
CA PHE A 380 -13.44 -13.26 -11.43
C PHE A 380 -13.62 -13.01 -12.94
N PHE A 381 -14.52 -13.74 -13.61
CA PHE A 381 -14.84 -13.55 -15.03
C PHE A 381 -15.54 -12.23 -15.37
N SER A 382 -16.26 -11.59 -14.45
CA SER A 382 -16.97 -10.35 -14.74
C SER A 382 -16.06 -9.13 -14.85
N VAL A 383 -14.87 -9.18 -14.23
CA VAL A 383 -13.86 -8.11 -14.32
C VAL A 383 -13.20 -8.14 -15.71
N ALA A 384 -12.96 -9.32 -16.28
CA ALA A 384 -12.41 -9.47 -17.62
C ALA A 384 -13.33 -8.89 -18.72
N SER A 385 -14.65 -8.99 -18.55
CA SER A 385 -15.63 -8.43 -19.50
C SER A 385 -15.68 -6.89 -19.50
N LEU A 386 -15.40 -6.25 -18.37
CA LEU A 386 -15.32 -4.79 -18.27
C LEU A 386 -14.00 -4.24 -18.84
N LEU A 387 -12.94 -5.05 -18.80
CA LEU A 387 -11.60 -4.68 -19.30
C LEU A 387 -11.49 -4.73 -20.83
N LEU A 388 -12.24 -5.61 -21.50
CA LEU A 388 -12.26 -5.69 -22.97
C LEU A 388 -12.96 -4.47 -23.61
N ASN A 389 -13.92 -3.84 -22.93
CA ASN A 389 -14.66 -2.71 -23.49
C ASN A 389 -13.90 -1.37 -23.39
N LYS A 390 -12.85 -1.28 -22.56
CA LYS A 390 -11.95 -0.11 -22.48
C LYS A 390 -10.71 -0.22 -23.38
N PHE A 391 -10.47 -1.36 -24.00
CA PHE A 391 -9.35 -1.56 -24.94
C PHE A 391 -9.74 -1.22 -26.40
N PHE A 392 -11.03 -0.99 -26.69
CA PHE A 392 -11.56 -0.74 -28.04
C PHE A 392 -12.29 0.60 -28.20
N LEU A 393 -12.07 1.57 -27.31
CA LEU A 393 -12.57 2.95 -27.44
C LEU A 393 -11.43 3.95 -27.27
#